data_AF-A0A970NK31-F1
#
_entry.id   AF-A0A970NK31-F1
#
_cell.length_a   1.000
_cell.length_b   1.000
_cell.length_c   1.000
_cell.angle_alpha   90.00
_cell.angle_beta   90.00
_cell.angle_gamma   90.00
#
_symmetry.space_group_name_H-M   'P 1'
#
loop_
_entity.id
_entity.type
_entity.pdbx_description
1 polymer ?
#
loop_
_entity_poly.entity_id
_entity_poly.type
_entity_poly.pdbx_seq_one_letter_code
_entity_poly.pdbx_strand_id
1 'polypeptide(L)'
;MRVARVSCSLAILVLAAGPAPSQEPSSYEFDGAISRSSLEAYLFRSATTMGLLGSQGRNDDLRMALNTGLKFAGRALTAWGSEAYHVSLLQGLGPKVAMIHSMDPEMILQGTVFEIITTSVNDVAIPPWAFEEFGLPVEERNFRYEAMIYPDGRLVDHWSRGASVPDITQLETRMWIYFMGRLYVDAGFEAIHLGQIELMGQNDRDHSAWADVLNRIRAYARDHARRHLMLFDGHVPSHGFHYEGDKLLLDFHSFPLRPISVAEEPQKAVLRMGHLDTLYGRSLGGLTPSGWRCDSLPYLVEVDNFGTSDREGEPTQDYFVWGYDEMCWFAKQPEEYRNEWLAYAVEFLRENDPNGFLEMPFSRCLASPADGQTWYYGNTRAPGTPHGFSVERTVKALWGHLAYDCRDAYLEGGAYLFGEGSWLNASEEPQGMVPAGSLAARVPEGGTWSLTWTAPEPGWYVVAGTVGPAEAAFTLTVDGGDQALAVEGHEAMQGFRHVAELGGGDAVRLEVSAPENTDVPFMLVISRR
;
A
#
# COMPACT_ATOMS: atom_id res chain seq x y z
N MET A 1 -31.44 81.51 10.40
CA MET A 1 -30.32 81.31 9.46
C MET A 1 -29.51 80.12 9.94
N ARG A 2 -29.51 79.03 9.18
CA ARG A 2 -28.93 77.73 9.55
C ARG A 2 -27.46 77.67 9.11
N VAL A 3 -26.60 77.26 10.03
CA VAL A 3 -25.16 77.03 9.84
C VAL A 3 -24.99 75.65 9.22
N ALA A 4 -24.39 75.56 8.04
CA ALA A 4 -24.04 74.31 7.39
C ALA A 4 -22.63 73.87 7.84
N ARG A 5 -22.55 72.70 8.47
CA ARG A 5 -21.30 71.99 8.78
C ARG A 5 -20.92 71.11 7.59
N VAL A 6 -19.65 71.17 7.21
CA VAL A 6 -19.01 70.27 6.25
C VAL A 6 -18.74 68.93 6.95
N SER A 7 -19.23 67.84 6.38
CA SER A 7 -18.90 66.47 6.81
C SER A 7 -18.03 65.82 5.73
N CYS A 8 -16.81 65.42 6.10
CA CYS A 8 -15.95 64.55 5.30
C CYS A 8 -16.53 63.13 5.28
N SER A 9 -16.75 62.58 4.09
CA SER A 9 -17.07 61.17 3.90
C SER A 9 -15.80 60.40 3.57
N LEU A 10 -15.44 59.46 4.45
CA LEU A 10 -14.37 58.49 4.28
C LEU A 10 -14.90 57.36 3.38
N ALA A 11 -14.30 57.14 2.21
CA ALA A 11 -14.63 56.02 1.33
C ALA A 11 -13.90 54.76 1.84
N ILE A 12 -14.65 53.76 2.30
CA ILE A 12 -14.14 52.43 2.64
C ILE A 12 -14.19 51.58 1.37
N LEU A 13 -13.02 51.22 0.84
CA LEU A 13 -12.89 50.23 -0.23
C LEU A 13 -13.02 48.84 0.42
N VAL A 14 -14.10 48.12 0.11
CA VAL A 14 -14.24 46.70 0.48
C VAL A 14 -13.52 45.88 -0.58
N LEU A 15 -12.35 45.34 -0.24
CA LEU A 15 -11.67 44.31 -1.03
C LEU A 15 -12.45 43.01 -0.86
N ALA A 16 -13.14 42.58 -1.92
CA ALA A 16 -13.73 41.25 -1.97
C ALA A 16 -12.60 40.22 -2.00
N ALA A 17 -12.48 39.40 -0.96
CA ALA A 17 -11.61 38.23 -0.97
C ALA A 17 -12.14 37.23 -2.02
N GLY A 18 -11.31 36.89 -3.00
CA GLY A 18 -11.60 35.79 -3.92
C GLY A 18 -11.68 34.46 -3.17
N PRO A 19 -12.38 33.44 -3.73
CA PRO A 19 -12.40 32.12 -3.12
C PRO A 19 -10.96 31.58 -3.05
N ALA A 20 -10.63 30.96 -1.92
CA ALA A 20 -9.36 30.25 -1.75
C ALA A 20 -9.25 29.16 -2.84
N PRO A 21 -8.04 28.89 -3.38
CA PRO A 21 -7.85 27.78 -4.29
C PRO A 21 -8.32 26.49 -3.63
N SER A 22 -9.22 25.77 -4.30
CA SER A 22 -9.65 24.44 -3.88
C SER A 22 -8.43 23.54 -3.83
N GLN A 23 -8.15 22.92 -2.68
CA GLN A 23 -7.23 21.79 -2.60
C GLN A 23 -7.71 20.73 -3.59
N GLU A 24 -6.82 20.27 -4.47
CA GLU A 24 -7.03 19.06 -5.27
C GLU A 24 -7.45 17.91 -4.32
N PRO A 25 -8.54 17.19 -4.62
CA PRO A 25 -9.00 16.10 -3.77
C PRO A 25 -7.92 15.01 -3.67
N SER A 26 -7.78 14.43 -2.48
CA SER A 26 -6.77 13.38 -2.25
C SER A 26 -7.08 12.16 -3.12
N SER A 27 -6.06 11.50 -3.66
CA SER A 27 -6.23 10.22 -4.38
C SER A 27 -6.83 9.12 -3.51
N TYR A 28 -6.85 9.31 -2.19
CA TYR A 28 -7.36 8.37 -1.20
C TYR A 28 -8.79 8.70 -0.72
N GLU A 29 -9.40 9.77 -1.24
CA GLU A 29 -10.75 10.16 -0.87
C GLU A 29 -11.79 9.16 -1.42
N PHE A 30 -12.63 8.62 -0.53
CA PHE A 30 -13.82 7.86 -0.89
C PHE A 30 -14.82 7.85 0.27
N ASP A 31 -16.10 7.69 -0.06
CA ASP A 31 -17.18 7.50 0.91
C ASP A 31 -18.32 6.69 0.29
N GLY A 32 -18.69 5.57 0.90
CA GLY A 32 -19.74 4.64 0.44
C GLY A 32 -19.41 3.79 -0.79
N ALA A 33 -18.54 4.28 -1.68
CA ALA A 33 -18.03 3.54 -2.83
C ALA A 33 -16.60 4.00 -3.13
N ILE A 34 -15.74 3.08 -3.59
CA ILE A 34 -14.36 3.39 -3.97
C ILE A 34 -14.20 3.37 -5.48
N SER A 35 -13.58 4.42 -6.03
CA SER A 35 -13.22 4.46 -7.44
C SER A 35 -12.07 3.48 -7.73
N ARG A 36 -11.94 3.04 -8.98
CA ARG A 36 -10.80 2.20 -9.38
C ARG A 36 -9.45 2.85 -9.06
N SER A 37 -9.28 4.13 -9.42
CA SER A 37 -8.03 4.87 -9.17
C SER A 37 -7.73 5.04 -7.69
N SER A 38 -8.75 5.27 -6.85
CA SER A 38 -8.56 5.36 -5.40
C SER A 38 -8.15 4.00 -4.83
N LEU A 39 -8.79 2.91 -5.26
CA LEU A 39 -8.42 1.55 -4.87
C LEU A 39 -6.97 1.25 -5.26
N GLU A 40 -6.60 1.48 -6.52
CA GLU A 40 -5.22 1.28 -7.01
C GLU A 40 -4.20 2.12 -6.23
N ALA A 41 -4.54 3.36 -5.83
CA ALA A 41 -3.68 4.17 -4.97
C ALA A 41 -3.46 3.52 -3.58
N TYR A 42 -4.49 2.89 -3.00
CA TYR A 42 -4.36 2.13 -1.76
C TYR A 42 -3.51 0.88 -1.93
N LEU A 43 -3.77 0.09 -2.97
CA LEU A 43 -3.03 -1.14 -3.25
C LEU A 43 -1.55 -0.84 -3.54
N PHE A 44 -1.28 0.27 -4.22
CA PHE A 44 0.07 0.77 -4.46
C PHE A 44 0.84 1.07 -3.16
N ARG A 45 0.17 1.60 -2.14
CA ARG A 45 0.71 1.88 -0.80
C ARG A 45 0.30 0.80 0.21
N SER A 46 0.37 -0.46 -0.17
CA SER A 46 -0.02 -1.60 0.68
C SER A 46 1.18 -2.32 1.29
N ALA A 47 1.00 -2.82 2.50
CA ALA A 47 1.99 -3.68 3.15
C ALA A 47 1.33 -4.69 4.09
N THR A 48 1.90 -5.89 4.15
CA THR A 48 1.56 -6.90 5.14
C THR A 48 2.14 -6.45 6.47
N THR A 49 1.26 -6.01 7.37
CA THR A 49 1.58 -5.49 8.70
C THR A 49 1.15 -6.45 9.80
N MET A 50 1.40 -7.75 9.58
CA MET A 50 0.91 -8.81 10.47
C MET A 50 1.27 -8.49 11.93
N GLY A 51 0.26 -8.50 12.80
CA GLY A 51 0.45 -8.29 14.23
C GLY A 51 0.61 -6.84 14.67
N LEU A 52 0.49 -5.83 13.79
CA LEU A 52 0.56 -4.40 14.15
C LEU A 52 -0.36 -4.03 15.33
N LEU A 53 -1.57 -4.57 15.32
CA LEU A 53 -2.56 -4.40 16.39
C LEU A 53 -2.59 -5.56 17.39
N GLY A 54 -1.79 -6.61 17.17
CA GLY A 54 -1.62 -7.76 18.04
C GLY A 54 -0.44 -7.66 19.00
N SER A 55 -0.07 -8.80 19.58
CA SER A 55 1.01 -8.91 20.58
C SER A 55 2.42 -8.66 20.04
N GLN A 56 2.60 -8.77 18.72
CA GLN A 56 3.89 -8.55 18.05
C GLN A 56 4.10 -7.10 17.61
N GLY A 57 3.06 -6.26 17.64
CA GLY A 57 3.13 -4.89 17.16
C GLY A 57 3.99 -3.99 18.05
N ARG A 58 4.86 -3.20 17.42
CA ARG A 58 5.78 -2.29 18.10
C ARG A 58 5.51 -0.85 17.70
N ASN A 59 5.89 0.10 18.56
CA ASN A 59 5.80 1.53 18.22
C ASN A 59 6.63 1.88 16.99
N ASP A 60 7.75 1.18 16.77
CA ASP A 60 8.60 1.40 15.60
C ASP A 60 7.92 0.98 14.28
N ASP A 61 6.94 0.06 14.33
CA ASP A 61 6.20 -0.38 13.14
C ASP A 61 5.25 0.73 12.67
N LEU A 62 4.58 1.41 13.60
CA LEU A 62 3.77 2.59 13.27
C LEU A 62 4.64 3.75 12.75
N ARG A 63 5.83 3.95 13.31
CA ARG A 63 6.80 4.93 12.78
C ARG A 63 7.20 4.59 11.34
N MET A 64 7.52 3.32 11.05
CA MET A 64 7.86 2.87 9.70
C MET A 64 6.68 3.07 8.73
N ALA A 65 5.46 2.72 9.13
CA ALA A 65 4.25 2.92 8.33
C ALA A 65 4.09 4.40 7.92
N LEU A 66 4.19 5.33 8.89
CA LEU A 66 4.11 6.77 8.61
C LEU A 66 5.29 7.28 7.77
N ASN A 67 6.51 6.81 8.06
CA ASN A 67 7.72 7.26 7.34
C ASN A 67 7.73 6.84 5.87
N THR A 68 7.18 5.65 5.58
CA THR A 68 7.09 5.12 4.21
C THR A 68 5.88 5.69 3.46
N GLY A 69 4.83 6.11 4.18
CA GLY A 69 3.58 6.58 3.58
C GLY A 69 2.62 5.43 3.25
N LEU A 70 2.60 4.40 4.11
CA LEU A 70 1.64 3.29 4.04
C LEU A 70 0.20 3.82 4.09
N LYS A 71 -0.67 3.30 3.22
CA LYS A 71 -2.11 3.65 3.22
C LYS A 71 -3.02 2.45 3.35
N PHE A 72 -2.58 1.26 2.96
CA PHE A 72 -3.32 0.02 3.19
C PHE A 72 -2.49 -0.93 4.08
N ALA A 73 -2.84 -0.97 5.38
CA ALA A 73 -2.20 -1.86 6.33
C ALA A 73 -2.88 -3.23 6.30
N GLY A 74 -2.36 -4.11 5.44
CA GLY A 74 -2.83 -5.47 5.28
C GLY A 74 -2.56 -6.31 6.52
N ARG A 75 -3.50 -7.19 6.86
CA ARG A 75 -3.42 -8.13 8.00
C ARG A 75 -3.07 -7.46 9.34
N ALA A 76 -3.47 -6.20 9.54
CA ALA A 76 -3.11 -5.40 10.71
C ALA A 76 -3.54 -6.04 12.04
N LEU A 77 -4.68 -6.74 12.03
CA LEU A 77 -5.07 -7.67 13.09
C LEU A 77 -5.29 -9.05 12.49
N THR A 78 -4.59 -10.04 13.04
CA THR A 78 -4.55 -11.40 12.49
C THR A 78 -4.69 -12.46 13.59
N ALA A 79 -5.47 -13.51 13.32
CA ALA A 79 -5.47 -14.73 14.13
C ALA A 79 -5.78 -15.97 13.29
N TRP A 80 -4.95 -17.01 13.42
CA TRP A 80 -5.23 -18.36 12.95
C TRP A 80 -5.70 -19.21 14.13
N GLY A 81 -7.01 -19.27 14.34
CA GLY A 81 -7.62 -19.88 15.52
C GLY A 81 -7.60 -18.99 16.77
N SER A 82 -7.84 -19.58 17.94
CA SER A 82 -7.95 -18.84 19.22
C SER A 82 -9.01 -17.74 19.17
N GLU A 83 -10.18 -18.06 18.62
CA GLU A 83 -11.26 -17.12 18.31
C GLU A 83 -11.66 -16.27 19.52
N ALA A 84 -11.75 -16.87 20.71
CA ALA A 84 -12.12 -16.14 21.92
C ALA A 84 -11.09 -15.06 22.32
N TYR A 85 -9.80 -15.35 22.14
CA TYR A 85 -8.74 -14.36 22.36
C TYR A 85 -8.80 -13.25 21.30
N HIS A 86 -8.98 -13.61 20.03
CA HIS A 86 -9.07 -12.65 18.93
C HIS A 86 -10.24 -11.67 19.10
N VAL A 87 -11.42 -12.18 19.48
CA VAL A 87 -12.60 -11.38 19.79
C VAL A 87 -12.34 -10.44 20.97
N SER A 88 -11.76 -10.97 22.07
CA SER A 88 -11.43 -10.17 23.25
C SER A 88 -10.43 -9.05 22.92
N LEU A 89 -9.44 -9.33 22.07
CA LEU A 89 -8.48 -8.34 21.61
C LEU A 89 -9.17 -7.27 20.77
N LEU A 90 -9.95 -7.66 19.76
CA LEU A 90 -10.65 -6.75 18.85
C LEU A 90 -11.58 -5.77 19.60
N GLN A 91 -12.34 -6.26 20.58
CA GLN A 91 -13.22 -5.43 21.41
C GLN A 91 -12.47 -4.35 22.20
N GLY A 92 -11.19 -4.55 22.48
CA GLY A 92 -10.33 -3.59 23.17
C GLY A 92 -9.56 -2.62 22.26
N LEU A 93 -9.61 -2.80 20.93
CA LEU A 93 -8.73 -2.09 20.00
C LEU A 93 -9.21 -0.69 19.57
N GLY A 94 -10.48 -0.34 19.82
CA GLY A 94 -11.06 0.94 19.39
C GLY A 94 -10.18 2.18 19.67
N PRO A 95 -9.64 2.37 20.90
CA PRO A 95 -8.74 3.50 21.18
C PRO A 95 -7.44 3.49 20.37
N LYS A 96 -6.83 2.33 20.13
CA LYS A 96 -5.59 2.21 19.35
C LYS A 96 -5.85 2.47 17.87
N VAL A 97 -6.96 1.96 17.33
CA VAL A 97 -7.40 2.22 15.95
C VAL A 97 -7.71 3.71 15.75
N ALA A 98 -8.45 4.34 16.68
CA ALA A 98 -8.72 5.78 16.62
C ALA A 98 -7.45 6.63 16.68
N MET A 99 -6.47 6.24 17.50
CA MET A 99 -5.16 6.91 17.55
C MET A 99 -4.45 6.83 16.19
N ILE A 100 -4.43 5.66 15.57
CA ILE A 100 -3.81 5.47 14.26
C ILE A 100 -4.48 6.36 13.19
N HIS A 101 -5.81 6.37 13.16
CA HIS A 101 -6.55 7.24 12.22
C HIS A 101 -6.40 8.73 12.51
N SER A 102 -6.07 9.12 13.75
CA SER A 102 -5.73 10.51 14.05
C SER A 102 -4.32 10.90 13.55
N MET A 103 -3.42 9.93 13.36
CA MET A 103 -2.10 10.13 12.77
C MET A 103 -2.17 10.16 11.25
N ASP A 104 -2.98 9.28 10.66
CA ASP A 104 -3.26 9.26 9.23
C ASP A 104 -4.74 8.89 8.99
N PRO A 105 -5.61 9.87 8.68
CA PRO A 105 -7.04 9.62 8.50
C PRO A 105 -7.35 8.79 7.26
N GLU A 106 -6.42 8.71 6.31
CA GLU A 106 -6.58 8.00 5.05
C GLU A 106 -6.20 6.52 5.18
N MET A 107 -5.48 6.12 6.22
CA MET A 107 -5.02 4.73 6.35
C MET A 107 -6.20 3.76 6.53
N ILE A 108 -6.23 2.71 5.70
CA ILE A 108 -7.11 1.54 5.84
C ILE A 108 -6.41 0.50 6.69
N LEU A 109 -7.12 0.01 7.70
CA LEU A 109 -6.71 -1.15 8.50
C LEU A 109 -7.52 -2.37 8.05
N GLN A 110 -6.81 -3.45 7.71
CA GLN A 110 -7.41 -4.71 7.30
C GLN A 110 -7.41 -5.72 8.46
N GLY A 111 -8.57 -6.29 8.75
CA GLY A 111 -8.72 -7.44 9.64
C GLY A 111 -8.69 -8.76 8.86
N THR A 112 -8.66 -9.89 9.57
CA THR A 112 -8.70 -11.22 8.93
C THR A 112 -9.88 -12.06 9.43
N VAL A 113 -10.47 -12.83 8.52
CA VAL A 113 -11.35 -13.97 8.83
C VAL A 113 -10.91 -15.13 7.93
N PHE A 114 -10.01 -15.96 8.46
CA PHE A 114 -9.32 -17.00 7.68
C PHE A 114 -10.10 -18.30 7.56
N GLU A 115 -9.59 -19.18 6.71
CA GLU A 115 -10.02 -20.54 6.42
C GLU A 115 -9.88 -21.54 7.57
N ILE A 116 -9.59 -21.09 8.79
CA ILE A 116 -9.45 -21.93 9.97
C ILE A 116 -10.44 -21.50 11.05
N ILE A 117 -11.15 -22.47 11.61
CA ILE A 117 -11.94 -22.33 12.82
C ILE A 117 -11.51 -23.40 13.83
N THR A 118 -11.40 -23.03 15.10
CA THR A 118 -11.05 -23.95 16.18
C THR A 118 -12.16 -24.11 17.22
N THR A 119 -12.01 -25.10 18.09
CA THR A 119 -12.95 -25.30 19.21
C THR A 119 -13.00 -24.13 20.19
N SER A 120 -12.05 -23.19 20.14
CA SER A 120 -12.10 -21.94 20.92
C SER A 120 -13.31 -21.08 20.57
N VAL A 121 -13.92 -21.23 19.38
CA VAL A 121 -15.17 -20.55 19.04
C VAL A 121 -16.31 -20.93 20.00
N ASN A 122 -16.26 -22.13 20.60
CA ASN A 122 -17.26 -22.57 21.59
C ASN A 122 -17.28 -21.74 22.87
N ASP A 123 -16.27 -20.90 23.10
CA ASP A 123 -16.19 -19.99 24.25
C ASP A 123 -16.67 -18.56 23.91
N VAL A 124 -17.09 -18.32 22.66
CA VAL A 124 -17.56 -16.99 22.22
C VAL A 124 -19.08 -16.94 22.27
N ALA A 125 -19.62 -16.08 23.14
CA ALA A 125 -21.04 -15.82 23.23
C ALA A 125 -21.56 -15.13 21.96
N ILE A 126 -22.72 -15.58 21.46
CA ILE A 126 -23.39 -14.94 20.33
C ILE A 126 -24.22 -13.77 20.87
N PRO A 127 -23.96 -12.53 20.44
CA PRO A 127 -24.77 -11.39 20.87
C PRO A 127 -26.15 -11.41 20.19
N PRO A 128 -27.20 -10.82 20.81
CA PRO A 128 -28.56 -10.83 20.27
C PRO A 128 -28.65 -10.36 18.82
N TRP A 129 -27.91 -9.31 18.48
CA TRP A 129 -27.92 -8.72 17.15
C TRP A 129 -27.43 -9.68 16.04
N ALA A 130 -26.60 -10.68 16.37
CA ALA A 130 -26.15 -11.65 15.41
C ALA A 130 -27.26 -12.66 15.08
N PHE A 131 -28.14 -13.00 16.03
CA PHE A 131 -29.34 -13.78 15.73
C PHE A 131 -30.36 -12.97 14.93
N GLU A 132 -30.59 -11.72 15.35
CA GLU A 132 -31.59 -10.83 14.76
C GLU A 132 -31.31 -10.56 13.28
N GLU A 133 -30.05 -10.33 12.90
CA GLU A 133 -29.63 -10.16 11.50
C GLU A 133 -30.10 -11.33 10.63
N PHE A 134 -29.97 -12.56 11.13
CA PHE A 134 -30.36 -13.78 10.41
C PHE A 134 -31.84 -14.16 10.62
N GLY A 135 -32.64 -13.30 11.28
CA GLY A 135 -34.05 -13.57 11.56
C GLY A 135 -34.29 -14.74 12.51
N LEU A 136 -33.30 -15.05 13.36
CA LEU A 136 -33.35 -16.15 14.32
C LEU A 136 -33.85 -15.66 15.69
N PRO A 137 -34.51 -16.53 16.48
CA PRO A 137 -34.76 -16.23 17.88
C PRO A 137 -33.43 -16.08 18.65
N VAL A 138 -33.36 -15.10 19.53
CA VAL A 138 -32.19 -14.90 20.39
C VAL A 138 -32.09 -16.03 21.41
N GLU A 139 -30.92 -16.65 21.50
CA GLU A 139 -30.59 -17.69 22.48
C GLU A 139 -29.38 -17.28 23.32
N GLU A 140 -29.37 -17.63 24.61
CA GLU A 140 -28.18 -17.48 25.46
C GLU A 140 -27.25 -18.68 25.24
N ARG A 141 -26.44 -18.61 24.18
CA ARG A 141 -25.46 -19.64 23.84
C ARG A 141 -24.21 -19.05 23.20
N ASN A 142 -23.18 -19.88 23.13
CA ASN A 142 -21.98 -19.62 22.36
C ASN A 142 -22.11 -20.15 20.93
N PHE A 143 -21.16 -19.75 20.09
CA PHE A 143 -20.95 -20.39 18.79
C PHE A 143 -20.65 -21.88 18.95
N ARG A 144 -20.90 -22.67 17.91
CA ARG A 144 -20.70 -24.12 17.92
C ARG A 144 -19.79 -24.56 16.78
N TYR A 145 -18.57 -24.95 17.12
CA TYR A 145 -17.57 -25.47 16.18
C TYR A 145 -18.15 -26.55 15.24
N GLU A 146 -18.82 -27.56 15.79
CA GLU A 146 -19.38 -28.68 15.01
C GLU A 146 -20.47 -28.26 14.02
N ALA A 147 -21.09 -27.09 14.23
CA ALA A 147 -22.11 -26.54 13.34
C ALA A 147 -21.52 -25.66 12.23
N MET A 148 -20.20 -25.41 12.23
CA MET A 148 -19.50 -24.57 11.24
C MET A 148 -18.75 -25.38 10.19
N ILE A 149 -18.37 -26.62 10.50
CA ILE A 149 -17.49 -27.44 9.66
C ILE A 149 -18.27 -28.23 8.60
N TYR A 150 -17.54 -28.78 7.63
CA TYR A 150 -18.11 -29.59 6.56
C TYR A 150 -18.83 -30.85 7.10
N PRO A 151 -20.14 -31.01 6.83
CA PRO A 151 -20.93 -32.12 7.38
C PRO A 151 -20.51 -33.52 6.92
N ASP A 152 -19.83 -33.61 5.77
CA ASP A 152 -19.29 -34.87 5.23
C ASP A 152 -17.95 -35.28 5.86
N GLY A 153 -17.43 -34.47 6.80
CA GLY A 153 -16.18 -34.70 7.51
C GLY A 153 -14.92 -34.33 6.74
N ARG A 154 -15.02 -33.80 5.52
CA ARG A 154 -13.83 -33.32 4.79
C ARG A 154 -13.25 -32.08 5.46
N LEU A 155 -11.94 -31.93 5.43
CA LEU A 155 -11.25 -30.77 6.03
C LEU A 155 -11.53 -30.57 7.54
N VAL A 156 -12.05 -31.60 8.21
CA VAL A 156 -12.10 -31.68 9.67
C VAL A 156 -10.71 -32.02 10.18
N ASP A 157 -10.30 -31.34 11.24
CA ASP A 157 -8.96 -31.43 11.83
C ASP A 157 -7.84 -31.20 10.80
N HIS A 158 -8.08 -30.33 9.81
CA HIS A 158 -7.21 -30.11 8.67
C HIS A 158 -5.78 -29.69 9.06
N TRP A 159 -5.66 -28.84 10.09
CA TRP A 159 -4.35 -28.43 10.62
C TRP A 159 -3.96 -29.21 11.87
N SER A 160 -4.91 -29.48 12.75
CA SER A 160 -4.72 -30.24 13.98
C SER A 160 -6.08 -30.62 14.55
N ARG A 161 -6.09 -31.49 15.57
CA ARG A 161 -7.32 -31.86 16.27
C ARG A 161 -8.03 -30.62 16.83
N GLY A 162 -9.29 -30.42 16.43
CA GLY A 162 -10.11 -29.27 16.81
C GLY A 162 -9.81 -28.00 16.01
N ALA A 163 -9.16 -28.10 14.84
CA ALA A 163 -8.84 -27.00 13.94
C ALA A 163 -9.17 -27.38 12.49
N SER A 164 -10.31 -26.90 11.99
CA SER A 164 -10.91 -27.31 10.73
C SER A 164 -11.14 -26.15 9.78
N VAL A 165 -11.41 -26.46 8.51
CA VAL A 165 -11.94 -25.48 7.57
C VAL A 165 -13.44 -25.28 7.83
N PRO A 166 -13.91 -24.04 8.07
CA PRO A 166 -15.34 -23.77 8.15
C PRO A 166 -15.97 -23.84 6.75
N ASP A 167 -17.18 -24.40 6.67
CA ASP A 167 -18.00 -24.45 5.47
C ASP A 167 -18.96 -23.26 5.46
N ILE A 168 -18.82 -22.36 4.49
CA ILE A 168 -19.64 -21.14 4.37
C ILE A 168 -21.13 -21.43 4.19
N THR A 169 -21.49 -22.62 3.71
CA THR A 169 -22.91 -23.00 3.56
C THR A 169 -23.59 -23.27 4.90
N GLN A 170 -22.82 -23.48 5.97
CA GLN A 170 -23.36 -23.61 7.31
C GLN A 170 -23.81 -22.25 7.85
N LEU A 171 -25.00 -22.20 8.44
CA LEU A 171 -25.55 -20.98 9.03
C LEU A 171 -24.66 -20.43 10.14
N GLU A 172 -24.12 -21.30 10.99
CA GLU A 172 -23.24 -20.90 12.09
C GLU A 172 -21.96 -20.21 11.56
N THR A 173 -21.41 -20.69 10.44
CA THR A 173 -20.27 -20.06 9.76
C THR A 173 -20.60 -18.66 9.27
N ARG A 174 -21.75 -18.48 8.62
CA ARG A 174 -22.18 -17.14 8.15
C ARG A 174 -22.43 -16.19 9.33
N MET A 175 -23.03 -16.67 10.40
CA MET A 175 -23.21 -15.89 11.63
C MET A 175 -21.87 -15.47 12.23
N TRP A 176 -20.87 -16.36 12.25
CA TRP A 176 -19.52 -16.05 12.73
C TRP A 176 -18.83 -14.96 11.89
N ILE A 177 -18.86 -15.09 10.56
CA ILE A 177 -18.23 -14.14 9.66
C ILE A 177 -18.92 -12.77 9.74
N TYR A 178 -20.26 -12.72 9.81
CA TYR A 178 -20.99 -11.48 10.05
C TYR A 178 -20.65 -10.87 11.40
N PHE A 179 -20.58 -11.69 12.46
CA PHE A 179 -20.21 -11.25 13.79
C PHE A 179 -18.83 -10.59 13.81
N MET A 180 -17.83 -11.24 13.21
CA MET A 180 -16.48 -10.68 13.06
C MET A 180 -16.49 -9.40 12.21
N GLY A 181 -17.21 -9.40 11.09
CA GLY A 181 -17.32 -8.26 10.20
C GLY A 181 -17.86 -7.02 10.91
N ARG A 182 -18.91 -7.18 11.71
CA ARG A 182 -19.45 -6.10 12.53
C ARG A 182 -18.47 -5.61 13.59
N LEU A 183 -17.78 -6.50 14.29
CA LEU A 183 -16.74 -6.09 15.26
C LEU A 183 -15.62 -5.27 14.61
N TYR A 184 -15.22 -5.63 13.38
CA TYR A 184 -14.23 -4.87 12.62
C TYR A 184 -14.75 -3.48 12.23
N VAL A 185 -15.97 -3.39 11.70
CA VAL A 185 -16.63 -2.10 11.39
C VAL A 185 -16.66 -1.21 12.63
N ASP A 186 -17.16 -1.74 13.76
CA ASP A 186 -17.30 -1.00 15.01
C ASP A 186 -15.95 -0.53 15.58
N ALA A 187 -14.89 -1.33 15.39
CA ALA A 187 -13.54 -0.96 15.79
C ALA A 187 -12.89 0.09 14.86
N GLY A 188 -13.45 0.32 13.66
CA GLY A 188 -12.96 1.30 12.69
C GLY A 188 -12.14 0.71 11.53
N PHE A 189 -12.11 -0.61 11.37
CA PHE A 189 -11.49 -1.25 10.20
C PHE A 189 -12.37 -1.05 8.96
N GLU A 190 -11.74 -1.03 7.79
CA GLU A 190 -12.40 -0.74 6.51
C GLU A 190 -12.08 -1.78 5.43
N ALA A 191 -11.33 -2.83 5.80
CA ALA A 191 -11.09 -3.99 4.95
C ALA A 191 -11.04 -5.31 5.76
N ILE A 192 -11.44 -6.41 5.13
CA ILE A 192 -11.33 -7.77 5.69
C ILE A 192 -10.75 -8.71 4.62
N HIS A 193 -9.63 -9.34 4.97
CA HIS A 193 -9.07 -10.44 4.20
C HIS A 193 -9.74 -11.77 4.61
N LEU A 194 -10.28 -12.49 3.63
CA LEU A 194 -11.08 -13.70 3.81
C LEU A 194 -10.27 -15.00 3.65
N GLY A 195 -8.94 -14.91 3.63
CA GLY A 195 -8.09 -16.10 3.54
C GLY A 195 -8.29 -16.89 2.26
N GLN A 196 -8.16 -18.21 2.36
CA GLN A 196 -8.48 -19.15 1.28
C GLN A 196 -10.00 -19.30 1.12
N ILE A 197 -10.62 -18.25 0.58
CA ILE A 197 -12.08 -18.10 0.45
C ILE A 197 -12.73 -19.26 -0.32
N GLU A 198 -12.06 -19.78 -1.35
CA GLU A 198 -12.54 -20.92 -2.14
C GLU A 198 -12.48 -22.25 -1.37
N LEU A 199 -11.54 -22.39 -0.42
CA LEU A 199 -11.41 -23.57 0.44
C LEU A 199 -12.60 -23.68 1.40
N MET A 200 -13.07 -22.55 1.93
CA MET A 200 -14.29 -22.46 2.75
C MET A 200 -15.58 -22.57 1.93
N GLY A 201 -15.49 -22.31 0.61
CA GLY A 201 -16.61 -22.24 -0.33
C GLY A 201 -16.90 -23.51 -1.12
N GLN A 202 -16.28 -24.66 -0.82
CA GLN A 202 -16.38 -25.83 -1.71
C GLN A 202 -17.80 -26.41 -1.86
N ASN A 203 -18.69 -26.15 -0.90
CA ASN A 203 -20.12 -26.48 -0.99
C ASN A 203 -20.98 -25.35 -1.59
N ASP A 204 -20.47 -24.13 -1.66
CA ASP A 204 -21.17 -22.91 -2.11
C ASP A 204 -21.02 -22.69 -3.62
N ARG A 205 -21.55 -23.62 -4.42
CA ARG A 205 -21.28 -23.72 -5.86
C ARG A 205 -21.78 -22.53 -6.69
N ASP A 206 -22.76 -21.78 -6.18
CA ASP A 206 -23.29 -20.58 -6.81
C ASP A 206 -22.86 -19.29 -6.11
N HIS A 207 -21.98 -19.41 -5.11
CA HIS A 207 -21.46 -18.32 -4.27
C HIS A 207 -22.54 -17.53 -3.52
N SER A 208 -23.74 -18.10 -3.35
CA SER A 208 -24.86 -17.42 -2.70
C SER A 208 -24.66 -17.25 -1.20
N ALA A 209 -23.98 -18.21 -0.54
CA ALA A 209 -23.69 -18.11 0.89
C ALA A 209 -22.65 -17.01 1.17
N TRP A 210 -21.61 -16.91 0.35
CA TRP A 210 -20.68 -15.78 0.37
C TRP A 210 -21.37 -14.45 0.09
N ALA A 211 -22.19 -14.38 -0.97
CA ALA A 211 -22.92 -13.17 -1.31
C ALA A 211 -23.82 -12.69 -0.15
N ASP A 212 -24.56 -13.60 0.48
CA ASP A 212 -25.42 -13.30 1.64
C ASP A 212 -24.62 -12.62 2.77
N VAL A 213 -23.55 -13.25 3.25
CA VAL A 213 -22.82 -12.73 4.40
C VAL A 213 -22.07 -11.43 4.09
N LEU A 214 -21.43 -11.32 2.92
CA LEU A 214 -20.70 -10.11 2.54
C LEU A 214 -21.65 -8.94 2.34
N ASN A 215 -22.83 -9.17 1.75
CA ASN A 215 -23.83 -8.11 1.58
C ASN A 215 -24.39 -7.62 2.92
N ARG A 216 -24.54 -8.50 3.92
CA ARG A 216 -24.94 -8.09 5.28
C ARG A 216 -23.89 -7.23 5.95
N ILE A 217 -22.61 -7.60 5.84
CA ILE A 217 -21.51 -6.79 6.39
C ILE A 217 -21.43 -5.44 5.67
N ARG A 218 -21.52 -5.41 4.33
CA ARG A 218 -21.56 -4.14 3.57
C ARG A 218 -22.77 -3.30 3.95
N ALA A 219 -23.95 -3.91 4.14
CA ALA A 219 -25.14 -3.19 4.58
C ALA A 219 -24.94 -2.54 5.94
N TYR A 220 -24.33 -3.25 6.90
CA TYR A 220 -23.96 -2.69 8.20
C TYR A 220 -22.90 -1.58 8.07
N ALA A 221 -21.86 -1.80 7.26
CA ALA A 221 -20.79 -0.84 7.04
C ALA A 221 -21.31 0.49 6.46
N ARG A 222 -22.33 0.47 5.59
CA ARG A 222 -22.94 1.69 5.03
C ARG A 222 -23.48 2.65 6.07
N ASP A 223 -23.87 2.16 7.25
CA ASP A 223 -24.45 2.98 8.31
C ASP A 223 -23.46 3.25 9.46
N HIS A 224 -22.38 2.48 9.54
CA HIS A 224 -21.53 2.41 10.73
C HIS A 224 -20.02 2.57 10.48
N ALA A 225 -19.52 2.26 9.29
CA ALA A 225 -18.10 2.39 8.98
C ALA A 225 -17.72 3.86 8.75
N ARG A 226 -16.45 4.20 9.05
CA ARG A 226 -15.92 5.59 8.95
C ARG A 226 -16.16 6.24 7.58
N ARG A 227 -16.05 5.45 6.50
CA ARG A 227 -16.29 5.84 5.11
C ARG A 227 -17.40 5.03 4.44
N HIS A 228 -18.36 4.58 5.26
CA HIS A 228 -19.57 3.87 4.83
C HIS A 228 -19.33 2.68 3.87
N LEU A 229 -18.15 2.06 3.95
CA LEU A 229 -17.69 0.99 3.06
C LEU A 229 -16.87 -0.04 3.85
N MET A 230 -16.95 -1.30 3.42
CA MET A 230 -16.08 -2.38 3.86
C MET A 230 -15.56 -3.11 2.61
N LEU A 231 -14.23 -3.11 2.46
CA LEU A 231 -13.55 -3.79 1.35
C LEU A 231 -13.29 -5.26 1.71
N PHE A 232 -13.36 -6.13 0.70
CA PHE A 232 -13.04 -7.55 0.84
C PHE A 232 -12.06 -8.03 -0.21
N ASP A 233 -11.12 -8.84 0.23
CA ASP A 233 -10.19 -9.58 -0.61
C ASP A 233 -9.97 -10.99 -0.04
N GLY A 234 -9.32 -11.84 -0.82
CA GLY A 234 -9.02 -13.21 -0.42
C GLY A 234 -8.16 -13.92 -1.44
N HIS A 235 -7.58 -15.04 -1.01
CA HIS A 235 -6.81 -15.94 -1.85
C HIS A 235 -7.73 -16.72 -2.79
N VAL A 236 -7.60 -16.41 -4.08
CA VAL A 236 -8.42 -16.97 -5.17
C VAL A 236 -7.59 -17.81 -6.15
N PRO A 237 -7.29 -19.08 -5.82
CA PRO A 237 -6.50 -19.94 -6.71
C PRO A 237 -7.17 -20.20 -8.07
N SER A 238 -8.50 -20.01 -8.20
CA SER A 238 -9.21 -20.03 -9.49
C SER A 238 -9.18 -18.70 -10.24
N HIS A 239 -8.50 -17.71 -9.67
CA HIS A 239 -8.25 -16.36 -10.21
C HIS A 239 -9.45 -15.40 -10.07
N GLY A 240 -10.48 -15.84 -9.34
CA GLY A 240 -11.66 -15.06 -8.97
C GLY A 240 -12.95 -15.84 -9.28
N PHE A 241 -14.07 -15.35 -8.76
CA PHE A 241 -15.37 -15.97 -8.99
C PHE A 241 -16.50 -14.94 -9.08
N HIS A 242 -17.53 -15.27 -9.83
CA HIS A 242 -18.71 -14.42 -10.03
C HIS A 242 -19.90 -14.87 -9.18
N TYR A 243 -20.76 -13.91 -8.89
CA TYR A 243 -22.10 -14.12 -8.34
C TYR A 243 -23.13 -13.47 -9.28
N GLU A 244 -24.22 -14.18 -9.60
CA GLU A 244 -25.31 -13.69 -10.47
C GLU A 244 -24.85 -12.95 -11.75
N GLY A 245 -24.36 -13.70 -12.72
CA GLY A 245 -23.82 -13.13 -13.96
C GLY A 245 -22.35 -12.83 -13.78
N ASP A 246 -21.96 -11.57 -13.88
CA ASP A 246 -20.56 -11.13 -13.82
C ASP A 246 -20.27 -10.18 -12.64
N LYS A 247 -21.09 -10.22 -11.58
CA LYS A 247 -20.81 -9.45 -10.37
C LYS A 247 -19.68 -10.10 -9.60
N LEU A 248 -18.74 -9.28 -9.16
CA LEU A 248 -17.65 -9.68 -8.29
C LEU A 248 -18.11 -9.53 -6.84
N LEU A 249 -17.68 -10.47 -5.99
CA LEU A 249 -17.94 -10.41 -4.55
C LEU A 249 -16.82 -9.72 -3.78
N LEU A 250 -15.60 -9.73 -4.32
CA LEU A 250 -14.41 -9.10 -3.77
C LEU A 250 -14.17 -7.74 -4.43
N ASP A 251 -13.59 -6.81 -3.68
CA ASP A 251 -13.21 -5.47 -4.14
C ASP A 251 -11.86 -5.47 -4.86
N PHE A 252 -10.98 -6.41 -4.48
CA PHE A 252 -9.74 -6.77 -5.16
C PHE A 252 -9.37 -8.22 -4.84
N HIS A 253 -8.51 -8.84 -5.65
CA HIS A 253 -7.98 -10.18 -5.33
C HIS A 253 -6.66 -10.08 -4.56
N SER A 254 -6.29 -11.12 -3.81
CA SER A 254 -4.98 -11.19 -3.16
C SER A 254 -4.38 -12.58 -3.35
N PHE A 255 -3.07 -12.71 -3.53
CA PHE A 255 -2.46 -14.03 -3.71
C PHE A 255 -0.95 -14.06 -3.41
N PRO A 256 -0.35 -15.22 -3.12
CA PRO A 256 1.11 -15.33 -3.01
C PRO A 256 1.84 -15.02 -4.34
N LEU A 257 3.07 -14.55 -4.25
CA LEU A 257 3.91 -14.18 -5.42
C LEU A 257 4.31 -15.39 -6.28
N ARG A 258 4.43 -16.58 -5.67
CA ARG A 258 4.94 -17.81 -6.27
C ARG A 258 6.30 -17.66 -6.98
N PRO A 259 7.35 -17.22 -6.27
CA PRO A 259 8.69 -17.14 -6.83
C PRO A 259 9.25 -18.53 -7.15
N ILE A 260 10.00 -18.63 -8.25
CA ILE A 260 10.57 -19.87 -8.76
C ILE A 260 12.06 -19.92 -8.46
N SER A 261 12.56 -21.01 -7.87
CA SER A 261 14.01 -21.20 -7.70
C SER A 261 14.74 -21.31 -9.03
N VAL A 262 15.89 -20.63 -9.14
CA VAL A 262 16.84 -20.77 -10.25
C VAL A 262 17.93 -21.76 -9.82
N ALA A 263 17.82 -23.02 -10.25
CA ALA A 263 18.68 -24.10 -9.74
C ALA A 263 20.18 -23.85 -9.93
N GLU A 264 20.56 -23.13 -10.99
CA GLU A 264 21.94 -22.82 -11.35
C GLU A 264 22.54 -21.65 -10.54
N GLU A 265 21.71 -20.85 -9.87
CA GLU A 265 22.10 -19.65 -9.13
C GLU A 265 21.58 -19.74 -7.69
N PRO A 266 22.41 -20.19 -6.72
CA PRO A 266 21.98 -20.45 -5.35
C PRO A 266 21.15 -19.32 -4.72
N GLN A 267 20.02 -19.67 -4.12
CA GLN A 267 19.05 -18.77 -3.48
C GLN A 267 18.34 -17.77 -4.41
N LYS A 268 18.71 -17.69 -5.69
CA LYS A 268 18.05 -16.80 -6.65
C LYS A 268 16.65 -17.28 -6.98
N ALA A 269 15.69 -16.35 -7.03
CA ALA A 269 14.33 -16.65 -7.42
C ALA A 269 13.74 -15.60 -8.35
N VAL A 270 12.89 -16.04 -9.28
CA VAL A 270 12.28 -15.20 -10.32
C VAL A 270 10.78 -15.37 -10.36
N LEU A 271 10.07 -14.32 -10.76
CA LEU A 271 8.64 -14.36 -11.07
C LEU A 271 8.42 -14.73 -12.54
N ARG A 272 7.28 -15.34 -12.85
CA ARG A 272 6.96 -15.77 -14.22
C ARG A 272 5.44 -15.80 -14.44
N MET A 273 5.02 -15.26 -15.58
CA MET A 273 3.64 -15.37 -16.07
C MET A 273 3.20 -16.83 -16.17
N GLY A 274 1.99 -17.11 -15.69
CA GLY A 274 1.38 -18.44 -15.79
C GLY A 274 2.04 -19.52 -14.92
N HIS A 275 2.96 -19.17 -14.01
CA HIS A 275 3.48 -20.14 -13.05
C HIS A 275 2.40 -20.50 -12.02
N LEU A 276 2.14 -21.79 -11.83
CA LEU A 276 1.15 -22.33 -10.90
C LEU A 276 -0.21 -21.59 -11.01
N ASP A 277 -0.70 -21.13 -9.87
CA ASP A 277 -1.97 -20.46 -9.61
C ASP A 277 -1.85 -18.93 -9.49
N THR A 278 -0.71 -18.34 -9.91
CA THR A 278 -0.48 -16.88 -9.89
C THR A 278 -1.56 -16.07 -10.60
N LEU A 279 -1.83 -14.85 -10.11
CA LEU A 279 -2.83 -13.96 -10.71
C LEU A 279 -2.39 -13.24 -11.99
N TYR A 280 -1.09 -13.26 -12.32
CA TYR A 280 -0.54 -12.47 -13.41
C TYR A 280 -1.24 -12.74 -14.76
N GLY A 281 -1.93 -11.74 -15.29
CA GLY A 281 -2.73 -11.79 -16.52
C GLY A 281 -4.01 -12.61 -16.41
N ARG A 282 -4.41 -13.00 -15.19
CA ARG A 282 -5.47 -13.98 -14.93
C ARG A 282 -6.53 -13.52 -13.93
N SER A 283 -6.32 -12.42 -13.21
CA SER A 283 -7.30 -11.87 -12.26
C SER A 283 -8.63 -11.57 -12.97
N LEU A 284 -9.70 -12.26 -12.53
CA LEU A 284 -11.02 -12.22 -13.13
C LEU A 284 -11.67 -10.83 -12.98
N GLY A 285 -12.06 -10.22 -14.09
CA GLY A 285 -12.84 -8.98 -14.12
C GLY A 285 -14.35 -9.18 -14.02
N GLY A 286 -15.10 -8.08 -13.95
CA GLY A 286 -16.55 -8.06 -13.80
C GLY A 286 -17.08 -6.71 -13.32
N LEU A 287 -18.31 -6.72 -12.79
CA LEU A 287 -18.92 -5.57 -12.11
C LEU A 287 -18.51 -5.60 -10.63
N THR A 288 -17.80 -4.58 -10.17
CA THR A 288 -17.33 -4.50 -8.78
C THR A 288 -18.46 -4.14 -7.81
N PRO A 289 -18.27 -4.43 -6.50
CA PRO A 289 -19.19 -3.98 -5.46
C PRO A 289 -19.43 -2.46 -5.44
N SER A 290 -18.42 -1.67 -5.83
CA SER A 290 -18.49 -0.21 -5.95
C SER A 290 -19.08 0.29 -7.29
N GLY A 291 -19.51 -0.62 -8.17
CA GLY A 291 -20.35 -0.31 -9.33
C GLY A 291 -19.61 0.01 -10.64
N TRP A 292 -18.27 -0.01 -10.66
CA TRP A 292 -17.49 0.11 -11.88
C TRP A 292 -17.18 -1.26 -12.48
N ARG A 293 -16.86 -1.30 -13.78
CA ARG A 293 -16.53 -2.52 -14.51
C ARG A 293 -15.06 -2.57 -14.88
N CYS A 294 -14.48 -3.75 -14.91
CA CYS A 294 -13.11 -3.99 -15.34
C CYS A 294 -12.96 -5.34 -16.04
N ASP A 295 -12.05 -5.41 -17.00
CA ASP A 295 -11.69 -6.68 -17.66
C ASP A 295 -10.81 -7.56 -16.78
N SER A 296 -10.02 -6.92 -15.90
CA SER A 296 -9.24 -7.57 -14.86
C SER A 296 -9.36 -6.75 -13.58
N LEU A 297 -9.67 -7.41 -12.47
CA LEU A 297 -9.80 -6.77 -11.17
C LEU A 297 -8.40 -6.49 -10.60
N PRO A 298 -8.13 -5.29 -10.06
CA PRO A 298 -6.89 -5.02 -9.33
C PRO A 298 -6.64 -6.07 -8.25
N TYR A 299 -5.37 -6.38 -8.00
CA TYR A 299 -5.02 -7.40 -7.03
C TYR A 299 -3.71 -7.12 -6.31
N LEU A 300 -3.58 -7.66 -5.10
CA LEU A 300 -2.34 -7.73 -4.35
C LEU A 300 -1.62 -9.05 -4.60
N VAL A 301 -0.30 -8.98 -4.69
CA VAL A 301 0.56 -10.14 -4.48
C VAL A 301 1.51 -9.88 -3.33
N GLU A 302 1.70 -10.89 -2.49
CA GLU A 302 2.48 -10.78 -1.25
C GLU A 302 3.57 -11.85 -1.18
N VAL A 303 4.62 -11.57 -0.41
CA VAL A 303 5.60 -12.57 0.02
C VAL A 303 4.95 -13.37 1.16
N ASP A 304 4.36 -14.53 0.85
CA ASP A 304 3.46 -15.25 1.77
C ASP A 304 4.18 -16.20 2.77
N ASN A 305 3.49 -16.55 3.85
CA ASN A 305 3.91 -17.58 4.81
C ASN A 305 2.88 -18.72 4.83
N PHE A 306 3.34 -19.96 4.73
CA PHE A 306 2.46 -21.14 4.73
C PHE A 306 3.15 -22.40 5.30
N GLY A 307 4.35 -22.27 5.88
CA GLY A 307 4.96 -23.33 6.67
C GLY A 307 6.33 -23.77 6.14
N THR A 308 6.76 -24.94 6.60
CA THR A 308 8.06 -25.52 6.27
C THR A 308 7.91 -26.65 5.26
N SER A 309 8.90 -26.82 4.39
CA SER A 309 9.05 -28.03 3.58
C SER A 309 10.09 -28.97 4.19
N ASP A 310 10.17 -30.20 3.68
CA ASP A 310 11.23 -31.16 4.00
C ASP A 310 12.52 -30.99 3.16
N ARG A 311 12.59 -29.92 2.34
CA ARG A 311 13.67 -29.65 1.38
C ARG A 311 14.29 -28.25 1.52
N GLU A 312 14.27 -27.69 2.72
CA GLU A 312 14.84 -26.36 2.99
C GLU A 312 16.27 -26.20 2.43
N GLY A 313 16.47 -25.17 1.60
CA GLY A 313 17.75 -24.86 0.96
C GLY A 313 17.95 -25.53 -0.42
N GLU A 314 17.04 -26.41 -0.83
CA GLU A 314 17.08 -27.07 -2.14
C GLU A 314 16.17 -26.34 -3.15
N PRO A 315 16.59 -26.15 -4.42
CA PRO A 315 15.75 -25.51 -5.42
C PRO A 315 14.55 -26.41 -5.75
N THR A 316 13.33 -25.86 -5.69
CA THR A 316 12.12 -26.55 -6.10
C THR A 316 11.46 -25.83 -7.29
N GLN A 317 10.46 -26.47 -7.88
CA GLN A 317 9.59 -25.88 -8.92
C GLN A 317 8.12 -25.85 -8.47
N ASP A 318 7.87 -26.16 -7.20
CA ASP A 318 6.57 -26.04 -6.55
C ASP A 318 6.47 -24.67 -5.85
N TYR A 319 5.46 -24.49 -5.00
CA TYR A 319 5.25 -23.24 -4.28
C TYR A 319 6.24 -23.01 -3.13
N PHE A 320 7.10 -23.97 -2.78
CA PHE A 320 8.14 -23.80 -1.75
C PHE A 320 9.46 -23.31 -2.35
N VAL A 321 9.58 -22.03 -2.65
CA VAL A 321 10.81 -21.44 -3.20
C VAL A 321 12.04 -21.78 -2.34
N TRP A 322 13.02 -22.43 -2.96
CA TRP A 322 14.22 -22.96 -2.28
C TRP A 322 13.91 -23.86 -1.08
N GLY A 323 12.77 -24.56 -1.12
CA GLY A 323 12.30 -25.42 -0.04
C GLY A 323 11.78 -24.65 1.18
N TYR A 324 11.57 -23.35 1.08
CA TYR A 324 10.96 -22.54 2.12
C TYR A 324 9.61 -22.01 1.65
N ASP A 325 8.73 -21.58 2.57
CA ASP A 325 7.71 -20.61 2.17
C ASP A 325 8.38 -19.29 1.76
N GLU A 326 7.63 -18.44 1.06
CA GLU A 326 8.17 -17.25 0.41
C GLU A 326 8.79 -16.28 1.42
N MET A 327 8.13 -16.09 2.56
CA MET A 327 8.59 -15.20 3.62
C MET A 327 9.84 -15.74 4.33
N CYS A 328 9.92 -17.04 4.60
CA CYS A 328 11.12 -17.65 5.19
C CYS A 328 12.30 -17.58 4.23
N TRP A 329 12.09 -17.83 2.93
CA TRP A 329 13.14 -17.64 1.92
C TRP A 329 13.59 -16.18 1.88
N PHE A 330 12.64 -15.24 1.76
CA PHE A 330 12.95 -13.81 1.66
C PHE A 330 13.70 -13.31 2.91
N ALA A 331 13.31 -13.73 4.11
CA ALA A 331 13.98 -13.36 5.35
C ALA A 331 15.44 -13.86 5.41
N LYS A 332 15.74 -15.04 4.84
CA LYS A 332 17.09 -15.62 4.84
C LYS A 332 18.05 -15.00 3.82
N GLN A 333 17.55 -14.13 2.94
CA GLN A 333 18.37 -13.46 1.94
C GLN A 333 19.22 -12.34 2.54
N PRO A 334 20.39 -12.00 1.99
CA PRO A 334 21.12 -10.79 2.37
C PRO A 334 20.28 -9.52 2.19
N GLU A 335 20.56 -8.48 2.98
CA GLU A 335 19.83 -7.19 2.92
C GLU A 335 19.80 -6.58 1.51
N GLU A 336 20.97 -6.54 0.86
CA GLU A 336 21.11 -6.04 -0.52
C GLU A 336 20.21 -6.81 -1.49
N TYR A 337 20.26 -8.15 -1.45
CA TYR A 337 19.46 -8.98 -2.33
C TYR A 337 17.95 -8.87 -2.04
N ARG A 338 17.52 -8.74 -0.76
CA ARG A 338 16.10 -8.45 -0.44
C ARG A 338 15.64 -7.16 -1.09
N ASN A 339 16.46 -6.10 -1.00
CA ASN A 339 16.12 -4.79 -1.54
C ASN A 339 16.06 -4.80 -3.07
N GLU A 340 17.03 -5.42 -3.72
CA GLU A 340 17.03 -5.64 -5.18
C GLU A 340 15.82 -6.47 -5.62
N TRP A 341 15.48 -7.52 -4.87
CA TRP A 341 14.37 -8.40 -5.21
C TRP A 341 13.02 -7.70 -5.10
N LEU A 342 12.81 -6.83 -4.12
CA LEU A 342 11.59 -6.00 -4.05
C LEU A 342 11.46 -5.07 -5.26
N ALA A 343 12.56 -4.42 -5.67
CA ALA A 343 12.56 -3.58 -6.86
C ALA A 343 12.25 -4.39 -8.12
N TYR A 344 12.86 -5.57 -8.25
CA TYR A 344 12.59 -6.52 -9.32
C TYR A 344 11.12 -6.96 -9.35
N ALA A 345 10.52 -7.30 -8.20
CA ALA A 345 9.13 -7.75 -8.15
C ALA A 345 8.15 -6.65 -8.55
N VAL A 346 8.40 -5.40 -8.12
CA VAL A 346 7.61 -4.23 -8.53
C VAL A 346 7.72 -4.00 -10.04
N GLU A 347 8.93 -4.08 -10.61
CA GLU A 347 9.12 -3.89 -12.05
C GLU A 347 8.48 -5.00 -12.87
N PHE A 348 8.63 -6.25 -12.42
CA PHE A 348 7.98 -7.41 -13.06
C PHE A 348 6.47 -7.22 -13.15
N LEU A 349 5.81 -6.79 -12.06
CA LEU A 349 4.38 -6.51 -12.07
C LEU A 349 4.04 -5.39 -13.06
N ARG A 350 4.78 -4.27 -13.03
CA ARG A 350 4.54 -3.15 -13.94
C ARG A 350 4.62 -3.57 -15.41
N GLU A 351 5.64 -4.33 -15.77
CA GLU A 351 5.89 -4.77 -17.14
C GLU A 351 4.91 -5.84 -17.62
N ASN A 352 4.46 -6.72 -16.72
CA ASN A 352 3.76 -7.95 -17.12
C ASN A 352 2.25 -7.94 -16.80
N ASP A 353 1.82 -7.25 -15.74
CA ASP A 353 0.41 -7.04 -15.42
C ASP A 353 0.20 -5.79 -14.53
N PRO A 354 -0.16 -4.63 -15.11
CA PRO A 354 -0.34 -3.39 -14.35
C PRO A 354 -1.55 -3.39 -13.41
N ASN A 355 -2.39 -4.43 -13.39
CA ASN A 355 -3.45 -4.58 -12.39
C ASN A 355 -2.93 -5.19 -11.07
N GLY A 356 -1.69 -5.70 -11.06
CA GLY A 356 -1.06 -6.29 -9.89
C GLY A 356 -0.21 -5.31 -9.10
N PHE A 357 -0.37 -5.32 -7.78
CA PHE A 357 0.40 -4.49 -6.85
C PHE A 357 1.13 -5.37 -5.84
N LEU A 358 2.39 -5.03 -5.55
CA LEU A 358 3.15 -5.72 -4.51
C LEU A 358 2.74 -5.21 -3.12
N GLU A 359 2.16 -6.09 -2.32
CA GLU A 359 1.97 -5.84 -0.89
C GLU A 359 3.32 -6.02 -0.18
N MET A 360 3.89 -4.93 0.30
CA MET A 360 5.25 -4.91 0.84
C MET A 360 5.36 -5.71 2.15
N PRO A 361 6.43 -6.51 2.37
CA PRO A 361 6.58 -7.30 3.59
C PRO A 361 7.06 -6.41 4.74
N PHE A 362 6.15 -5.89 5.57
CA PHE A 362 6.52 -5.07 6.74
C PHE A 362 6.68 -5.91 8.01
N SER A 363 5.78 -6.87 8.22
CA SER A 363 5.80 -7.73 9.41
C SER A 363 5.10 -9.05 9.11
N ARG A 364 5.75 -10.17 9.47
CA ARG A 364 5.20 -11.53 9.25
C ARG A 364 5.86 -12.56 10.15
N CYS A 365 5.15 -13.62 10.52
CA CYS A 365 5.77 -14.75 11.23
C CYS A 365 6.68 -15.57 10.31
N LEU A 366 7.65 -16.27 10.90
CA LEU A 366 8.58 -17.16 10.19
C LEU A 366 8.43 -18.58 10.72
N ALA A 367 7.97 -19.49 9.86
CA ALA A 367 7.89 -20.92 10.18
C ALA A 367 9.30 -21.55 10.30
N SER A 368 10.24 -21.10 9.46
CA SER A 368 11.67 -21.42 9.52
C SER A 368 12.46 -20.19 9.95
N PRO A 369 13.04 -20.15 11.16
CA PRO A 369 13.71 -18.97 11.68
C PRO A 369 14.84 -18.45 10.77
N ALA A 370 14.95 -17.13 10.63
CA ALA A 370 16.05 -16.47 9.93
C ALA A 370 16.92 -15.74 10.95
N ASP A 371 18.22 -16.07 11.01
CA ASP A 371 19.16 -15.54 12.01
C ASP A 371 18.66 -15.67 13.46
N GLY A 372 17.99 -16.78 13.78
CA GLY A 372 17.41 -17.03 15.11
C GLY A 372 16.10 -16.28 15.39
N GLN A 373 15.59 -15.50 14.45
CA GLN A 373 14.31 -14.80 14.58
C GLN A 373 13.16 -15.65 14.05
N THR A 374 12.09 -15.75 14.85
CA THR A 374 10.81 -16.39 14.46
C THR A 374 9.81 -15.39 13.88
N TRP A 375 10.22 -14.13 13.74
CA TRP A 375 9.39 -13.06 13.23
C TRP A 375 10.20 -12.12 12.35
N TYR A 376 9.63 -11.76 11.20
CA TYR A 376 10.18 -10.81 10.28
C TYR A 376 9.70 -9.40 10.60
N TYR A 377 10.65 -8.46 10.65
CA TYR A 377 10.40 -7.06 10.90
C TYR A 377 11.13 -6.20 9.86
N GLY A 378 10.39 -5.63 8.91
CA GLY A 378 10.94 -4.89 7.77
C GLY A 378 11.62 -3.56 8.12
N ASN A 379 11.50 -3.12 9.37
CA ASN A 379 12.03 -1.85 9.86
C ASN A 379 13.54 -1.73 9.63
N THR A 380 14.01 -0.49 9.44
CA THR A 380 15.44 -0.18 9.48
C THR A 380 16.04 -0.66 10.80
N ARG A 381 17.17 -1.35 10.73
CA ARG A 381 17.91 -1.74 11.94
C ARG A 381 18.28 -0.49 12.74
N ALA A 382 17.76 -0.41 13.96
CA ALA A 382 17.92 0.72 14.87
C ALA A 382 17.79 0.24 16.33
N PRO A 383 18.14 1.04 17.35
CA PRO A 383 18.00 0.61 18.76
C PRO A 383 16.60 0.12 19.15
N GLY A 384 15.53 0.67 18.54
CA GLY A 384 14.15 0.21 18.76
C GLY A 384 13.80 -1.11 18.07
N THR A 385 14.54 -1.47 17.03
CA THR A 385 14.38 -2.69 16.22
C THR A 385 15.76 -3.23 15.83
N PRO A 386 16.54 -3.78 16.78
CA PRO A 386 17.95 -4.14 16.55
C PRO A 386 18.12 -5.31 15.58
N HIS A 387 17.05 -6.08 15.35
CA HIS A 387 17.03 -7.21 14.42
C HIS A 387 16.17 -6.95 13.18
N GLY A 388 15.93 -5.67 12.86
CA GLY A 388 15.24 -5.28 11.62
C GLY A 388 15.93 -5.81 10.37
N PHE A 389 15.10 -6.15 9.39
CA PHE A 389 15.51 -6.65 8.07
C PHE A 389 15.73 -5.51 7.05
N SER A 390 15.55 -4.25 7.47
CA SER A 390 15.99 -3.03 6.77
C SER A 390 15.44 -2.80 5.36
N VAL A 391 14.20 -3.20 5.08
CA VAL A 391 13.54 -2.90 3.78
C VAL A 391 12.88 -1.52 3.73
N GLU A 392 12.69 -0.88 4.89
CA GLU A 392 12.00 0.41 5.04
C GLU A 392 12.48 1.50 4.07
N ARG A 393 13.79 1.72 3.93
CA ARG A 393 14.31 2.76 3.03
C ARG A 393 14.02 2.44 1.57
N THR A 394 14.19 1.18 1.19
CA THR A 394 13.91 0.68 -0.16
C THR A 394 12.44 0.87 -0.50
N VAL A 395 11.53 0.49 0.40
CA VAL A 395 10.09 0.67 0.17
C VAL A 395 9.74 2.16 0.05
N LYS A 396 10.29 3.01 0.92
CA LYS A 396 10.07 4.46 0.82
C LYS A 396 10.54 5.03 -0.53
N ALA A 397 11.70 4.58 -1.02
CA ALA A 397 12.24 4.99 -2.31
C ALA A 397 11.36 4.49 -3.46
N LEU A 398 11.04 3.19 -3.50
CA LEU A 398 10.17 2.60 -4.51
C LEU A 398 8.84 3.34 -4.61
N TRP A 399 8.20 3.61 -3.48
CA TRP A 399 6.95 4.36 -3.48
C TRP A 399 7.11 5.86 -3.78
N GLY A 400 8.27 6.46 -3.47
CA GLY A 400 8.60 7.84 -3.81
C GLY A 400 8.78 8.04 -5.31
N HIS A 401 9.52 7.14 -5.98
CA HIS A 401 9.72 7.17 -7.43
C HIS A 401 8.43 6.92 -8.21
N LEU A 402 7.57 6.04 -7.70
CA LEU A 402 6.34 5.63 -8.38
C LEU A 402 5.12 6.52 -8.09
N ALA A 403 5.06 7.21 -6.95
CA ALA A 403 3.98 8.17 -6.68
C ALA A 403 4.02 9.39 -7.61
N TYR A 404 5.16 9.65 -8.26
CA TYR A 404 5.26 10.63 -9.34
C TYR A 404 4.70 10.13 -10.68
N ASP A 405 4.52 8.81 -10.85
CA ASP A 405 4.05 8.21 -12.12
C ASP A 405 2.57 7.77 -12.04
N CYS A 406 2.06 7.44 -10.85
CA CYS A 406 0.68 6.96 -10.67
C CYS A 406 -0.43 8.03 -10.81
N ARG A 407 -0.11 9.29 -11.15
CA ARG A 407 -1.11 10.37 -11.32
C ARG A 407 -1.19 10.98 -12.71
N ASP A 408 -0.25 10.69 -13.62
CA ASP A 408 -0.16 11.42 -14.90
C ASP A 408 -0.57 10.61 -16.15
N ALA A 409 -1.10 9.38 -16.01
CA ALA A 409 -1.47 8.57 -17.17
C ALA A 409 -2.92 8.73 -17.67
N TYR A 410 -3.76 9.57 -17.04
CA TYR A 410 -5.11 9.87 -17.56
C TYR A 410 -5.49 11.34 -17.38
N LEU A 411 -4.75 12.22 -18.04
CA LEU A 411 -5.27 13.51 -18.47
C LEU A 411 -5.10 13.61 -19.99
N GLU A 412 -6.22 13.74 -20.70
CA GLU A 412 -6.26 14.02 -22.13
C GLU A 412 -5.43 15.28 -22.43
N GLY A 413 -4.23 15.11 -22.97
CA GLY A 413 -3.43 16.23 -23.50
C GLY A 413 -1.96 16.24 -23.11
N GLY A 414 -1.21 15.20 -23.48
CA GLY A 414 0.21 15.27 -23.85
C GLY A 414 1.23 15.79 -22.83
N ALA A 415 2.01 14.87 -22.26
CA ALA A 415 3.44 15.05 -22.04
C ALA A 415 4.14 13.67 -21.99
N TYR A 416 5.33 13.60 -22.59
CA TYR A 416 6.09 12.37 -22.82
C TYR A 416 7.12 12.12 -21.72
N LEU A 417 7.18 10.89 -21.21
CA LEU A 417 8.38 10.30 -20.62
C LEU A 417 9.32 9.88 -21.77
N PHE A 418 10.57 10.34 -21.77
CA PHE A 418 11.62 9.67 -22.52
C PHE A 418 12.12 8.50 -21.66
N GLY A 419 11.82 7.28 -22.11
CA GLY A 419 12.27 6.03 -21.50
C GLY A 419 13.78 5.78 -21.65
N GLU A 420 14.20 4.72 -20.96
CA GLU A 420 15.49 4.00 -21.00
C GLU A 420 16.62 4.59 -21.88
N GLY A 421 17.76 4.91 -21.25
CA GLY A 421 19.07 4.81 -21.90
C GLY A 421 19.60 6.02 -22.68
N SER A 422 19.17 7.26 -22.42
CA SER A 422 19.85 8.43 -23.00
C SER A 422 20.25 9.46 -21.93
N TRP A 423 21.55 9.53 -21.67
CA TRP A 423 22.17 10.64 -20.93
C TRP A 423 22.32 11.83 -21.88
N LEU A 424 21.82 13.00 -21.52
CA LEU A 424 22.31 14.25 -22.12
C LEU A 424 23.72 14.48 -21.58
N ASN A 425 24.73 14.30 -22.44
CA ASN A 425 26.08 14.77 -22.16
C ASN A 425 26.07 16.30 -22.19
N ALA A 426 26.71 16.96 -21.21
CA ALA A 426 26.70 18.43 -21.07
C ALA A 426 27.29 19.24 -22.25
N SER A 427 27.71 18.58 -23.35
CA SER A 427 27.99 19.26 -24.61
C SER A 427 26.72 19.60 -25.43
N GLU A 428 25.58 18.98 -25.12
CA GLU A 428 24.29 19.32 -25.71
C GLU A 428 23.52 20.20 -24.73
N GLU A 429 23.75 21.52 -24.78
CA GLU A 429 22.89 22.47 -24.10
C GLU A 429 21.43 22.24 -24.55
N PRO A 430 20.45 22.15 -23.63
CA PRO A 430 19.05 22.23 -24.02
C PRO A 430 18.83 23.60 -24.66
N GLN A 431 18.74 23.66 -25.98
CA GLN A 431 18.41 24.90 -26.67
C GLN A 431 16.91 25.16 -26.56
N GLY A 432 16.48 25.81 -25.48
CA GLY A 432 15.10 26.26 -25.29
C GLY A 432 14.61 26.26 -23.85
N MET A 433 13.46 26.88 -23.62
CA MET A 433 12.75 26.88 -22.33
C MET A 433 12.21 25.49 -22.01
N VAL A 434 12.50 24.97 -20.81
CA VAL A 434 11.96 23.69 -20.31
C VAL A 434 10.87 23.98 -19.27
N PRO A 435 9.66 23.37 -19.37
CA PRO A 435 8.62 23.45 -18.33
C PRO A 435 9.11 22.88 -16.99
N ALA A 436 8.45 23.24 -15.88
CA ALA A 436 8.74 22.62 -14.58
C ALA A 436 8.43 21.11 -14.61
N GLY A 437 9.42 20.29 -14.26
CA GLY A 437 9.37 18.82 -14.32
C GLY A 437 10.75 18.21 -14.01
N SER A 438 10.85 16.88 -13.93
CA SER A 438 12.12 16.18 -13.66
C SER A 438 13.03 16.17 -14.89
N LEU A 439 14.24 16.71 -14.78
CA LEU A 439 15.27 16.69 -15.83
C LEU A 439 16.52 15.97 -15.31
N ALA A 440 16.95 14.90 -15.98
CA ALA A 440 18.21 14.22 -15.64
C ALA A 440 19.34 14.71 -16.56
N ALA A 441 20.46 15.17 -15.98
CA ALA A 441 21.63 15.65 -16.72
C ALA A 441 22.93 15.16 -16.06
N ARG A 442 23.93 14.75 -16.87
CA ARG A 442 25.25 14.39 -16.34
C ARG A 442 26.19 15.57 -16.50
N VAL A 443 26.81 16.01 -15.40
CA VAL A 443 27.84 17.05 -15.44
C VAL A 443 29.21 16.36 -15.57
N PRO A 444 29.94 16.55 -16.68
CA PRO A 444 31.28 16.00 -16.84
C PRO A 444 32.24 16.55 -15.79
N GLU A 445 33.30 15.80 -15.53
CA GLU A 445 34.39 16.19 -14.65
C GLU A 445 34.93 17.60 -14.98
N GLY A 446 34.96 18.50 -13.99
CA GLY A 446 35.40 19.88 -14.18
C GLY A 446 34.51 20.73 -15.11
N GLY A 447 33.32 20.23 -15.44
CA GLY A 447 32.35 20.90 -16.31
C GLY A 447 31.47 21.92 -15.59
N THR A 448 30.95 22.88 -16.36
CA THR A 448 29.87 23.77 -15.94
C THR A 448 28.64 23.47 -16.79
N TRP A 449 27.49 23.41 -16.14
CA TRP A 449 26.21 23.21 -16.82
C TRP A 449 25.22 24.29 -16.39
N SER A 450 24.32 24.67 -17.30
CA SER A 450 23.28 25.65 -17.02
C SER A 450 21.90 25.18 -17.49
N LEU A 451 20.88 25.45 -16.68
CA LEU A 451 19.47 25.24 -17.00
C LEU A 451 18.72 26.55 -16.92
N THR A 452 17.78 26.75 -17.85
CA THR A 452 16.79 27.82 -17.74
C THR A 452 15.39 27.21 -17.72
N TRP A 453 14.60 27.51 -16.69
CA TRP A 453 13.19 27.12 -16.59
C TRP A 453 12.31 28.33 -16.29
N THR A 454 10.99 28.18 -16.41
CA THR A 454 10.03 29.21 -15.96
C THR A 454 9.54 28.85 -14.57
N ALA A 455 9.76 29.71 -13.58
CA ALA A 455 9.18 29.56 -12.25
C ALA A 455 7.75 30.11 -12.30
N PRO A 456 6.71 29.27 -12.31
CA PRO A 456 5.35 29.74 -12.59
C PRO A 456 4.80 30.67 -11.50
N GLU A 457 5.34 30.62 -10.27
CA GLU A 457 4.95 31.50 -9.15
C GLU A 457 6.11 31.77 -8.16
N PRO A 458 6.07 32.87 -7.38
CA PRO A 458 6.99 33.08 -6.26
C PRO A 458 6.86 31.96 -5.19
N GLY A 459 7.97 31.52 -4.62
CA GLY A 459 7.95 30.47 -3.58
C GLY A 459 9.30 29.80 -3.29
N TRP A 460 9.25 28.79 -2.43
CA TRP A 460 10.38 27.92 -2.12
C TRP A 460 10.42 26.77 -3.11
N TYR A 461 11.57 26.59 -3.75
CA TYR A 461 11.85 25.51 -4.67
C TYR A 461 12.94 24.63 -4.06
N VAL A 462 12.70 23.33 -4.03
CA VAL A 462 13.73 22.34 -3.75
C VAL A 462 14.29 21.88 -5.07
N VAL A 463 15.61 21.91 -5.18
CA VAL A 463 16.34 21.37 -6.30
C VAL A 463 17.26 20.28 -5.77
N ALA A 464 16.88 19.04 -6.03
CA ALA A 464 17.64 17.87 -5.59
C ALA A 464 18.55 17.36 -6.71
N GLY A 465 19.62 16.66 -6.33
CA GLY A 465 20.50 15.88 -7.20
C GLY A 465 21.16 14.76 -6.40
N THR A 466 21.83 13.84 -7.08
CA THR A 466 22.63 12.79 -6.44
C THR A 466 24.10 13.12 -6.61
N VAL A 467 24.91 12.96 -5.56
CA VAL A 467 26.38 13.06 -5.62
C VAL A 467 26.95 11.73 -5.15
N GLY A 468 27.17 10.82 -6.10
CA GLY A 468 27.52 9.44 -5.79
C GLY A 468 26.41 8.75 -4.96
N PRO A 469 26.72 8.06 -3.85
CA PRO A 469 25.72 7.38 -3.00
C PRO A 469 24.97 8.31 -2.04
N ALA A 470 25.27 9.62 -2.03
CA ALA A 470 24.61 10.60 -1.18
C ALA A 470 23.61 11.44 -1.98
N GLU A 471 22.41 11.62 -1.43
CA GLU A 471 21.46 12.63 -1.91
C GLU A 471 21.97 14.02 -1.51
N ALA A 472 21.98 14.94 -2.46
CA ALA A 472 22.41 16.30 -2.23
C ALA A 472 21.36 17.25 -2.81
N ALA A 473 20.69 18.00 -1.93
CA ALA A 473 19.69 18.98 -2.34
C ALA A 473 20.16 20.39 -2.01
N PHE A 474 19.63 21.37 -2.72
CA PHE A 474 19.69 22.75 -2.31
C PHE A 474 18.33 23.40 -2.46
N THR A 475 18.07 24.40 -1.65
CA THR A 475 16.84 25.17 -1.71
C THR A 475 17.08 26.49 -2.42
N LEU A 476 16.16 26.82 -3.31
CA LEU A 476 16.07 28.04 -4.08
C LEU A 476 14.84 28.81 -3.61
N THR A 477 15.00 30.08 -3.24
CA THR A 477 13.86 30.95 -2.92
C THR A 477 13.67 31.96 -4.04
N VAL A 478 12.48 32.01 -4.63
CA VAL A 478 12.08 32.96 -5.68
C VAL A 478 11.06 33.93 -5.09
N ASP A 479 11.42 35.19 -4.85
CA ASP A 479 10.56 36.16 -4.13
C ASP A 479 9.69 37.05 -5.05
N GLY A 480 9.48 36.66 -6.31
CA GLY A 480 8.49 37.31 -7.20
C GLY A 480 8.76 38.77 -7.59
N GLY A 481 9.92 39.33 -7.23
CA GLY A 481 10.42 40.62 -7.72
C GLY A 481 11.72 40.44 -8.49
N ASP A 482 12.06 41.44 -9.32
CA ASP A 482 13.20 41.46 -10.25
C ASP A 482 14.62 41.22 -9.64
N GLN A 483 14.78 40.94 -8.33
CA GLN A 483 16.08 41.14 -7.65
C GLN A 483 16.55 40.12 -6.61
N ALA A 484 15.87 39.00 -6.31
CA ALA A 484 16.44 38.08 -5.30
C ALA A 484 16.15 36.58 -5.53
N LEU A 485 17.25 35.82 -5.71
CA LEU A 485 17.34 34.37 -5.56
C LEU A 485 18.35 34.08 -4.45
N ALA A 486 17.99 33.22 -3.50
CA ALA A 486 18.91 32.68 -2.50
C ALA A 486 19.08 31.18 -2.73
N VAL A 487 20.33 30.70 -2.70
CA VAL A 487 20.69 29.28 -2.84
C VAL A 487 21.32 28.79 -1.54
N GLU A 488 20.70 27.81 -0.89
CA GLU A 488 21.27 27.16 0.30
C GLU A 488 21.64 25.70 -0.03
N GLY A 489 22.95 25.40 -0.03
CA GLY A 489 23.47 24.08 -0.37
C GLY A 489 23.54 23.11 0.82
N HIS A 490 23.23 21.84 0.58
CA HIS A 490 23.50 20.75 1.53
C HIS A 490 25.00 20.50 1.72
N GLU A 491 25.41 19.98 2.88
CA GLU A 491 26.82 19.75 3.24
C GLU A 491 27.56 18.86 2.24
N ALA A 492 26.85 17.91 1.61
CA ALA A 492 27.38 17.04 0.56
C ALA A 492 27.77 17.77 -0.75
N MET A 493 27.36 19.02 -0.92
CA MET A 493 27.71 19.88 -2.07
C MET A 493 28.93 20.79 -1.78
N GLN A 494 29.65 20.61 -0.67
CA GLN A 494 30.84 21.41 -0.38
C GLN A 494 31.87 21.28 -1.50
N GLY A 495 32.08 22.38 -2.24
CA GLY A 495 33.01 22.46 -3.37
C GLY A 495 32.33 22.78 -4.72
N PHE A 496 31.03 22.53 -4.85
CA PHE A 496 30.26 22.92 -6.04
C PHE A 496 29.95 24.42 -6.01
N ARG A 497 30.00 25.07 -7.17
CA ARG A 497 29.57 26.46 -7.33
C ARG A 497 28.17 26.49 -7.92
N HIS A 498 27.26 27.21 -7.28
CA HIS A 498 25.89 27.39 -7.74
C HIS A 498 25.58 28.86 -7.90
N VAL A 499 25.03 29.25 -9.05
CA VAL A 499 24.56 30.61 -9.31
C VAL A 499 23.14 30.50 -9.86
N ALA A 500 22.22 31.25 -9.27
CA ALA A 500 20.86 31.35 -9.78
C ALA A 500 20.57 32.82 -10.12
N GLU A 501 20.09 33.06 -11.34
CA GLU A 501 19.78 34.39 -11.86
C GLU A 501 18.35 34.43 -12.40
N LEU A 502 17.65 35.54 -12.15
CA LEU A 502 16.36 35.82 -12.80
C LEU A 502 16.65 36.34 -14.22
N GLY A 503 16.13 35.63 -15.22
CA GLY A 503 16.05 36.12 -16.59
C GLY A 503 14.88 37.10 -16.75
N GLY A 504 14.78 37.78 -17.90
CA GLY A 504 13.62 38.63 -18.18
C GLY A 504 12.31 37.82 -18.20
N GLY A 505 11.33 38.20 -17.39
CA GLY A 505 10.08 37.46 -17.18
C GLY A 505 10.15 36.49 -15.99
N ASP A 506 9.36 35.42 -16.02
CA ASP A 506 9.32 34.39 -14.96
C ASP A 506 10.45 33.34 -15.11
N ALA A 507 11.50 33.65 -15.90
CA ALA A 507 12.57 32.72 -16.20
C ALA A 507 13.61 32.70 -15.08
N VAL A 508 13.98 31.51 -14.60
CA VAL A 508 15.08 31.29 -13.66
C VAL A 508 16.17 30.51 -14.38
N ARG A 509 17.39 31.04 -14.35
CA ARG A 509 18.59 30.35 -14.83
C ARG A 509 19.39 29.86 -13.62
N LEU A 510 19.74 28.58 -13.61
CA LEU A 510 20.62 27.96 -12.63
C LEU A 510 21.87 27.45 -13.33
N GLU A 511 23.03 27.84 -12.82
CA GLU A 511 24.33 27.36 -13.26
C GLU A 511 25.01 26.60 -12.12
N VAL A 512 25.52 25.41 -12.43
CA VAL A 512 26.22 24.55 -11.48
C VAL A 512 27.57 24.15 -12.08
N SER A 513 28.64 24.39 -11.33
CA SER A 513 30.01 23.97 -11.69
C SER A 513 30.51 22.92 -10.70
N ALA A 514 30.99 21.80 -11.25
CA ALA A 514 31.58 20.72 -10.47
C ALA A 514 33.10 20.91 -10.27
N PRO A 515 33.68 20.47 -9.14
CA PRO A 515 35.14 20.44 -8.95
C PRO A 515 35.84 19.49 -9.93
N GLU A 516 37.13 19.73 -10.20
CA GLU A 516 38.00 18.78 -10.92
C GLU A 516 38.04 17.43 -10.17
N ASN A 517 38.04 16.30 -10.88
CA ASN A 517 37.96 14.91 -10.35
C ASN A 517 36.60 14.48 -9.74
N THR A 518 35.51 15.12 -10.15
CA THR A 518 34.14 14.79 -9.71
C THR A 518 33.27 14.41 -10.92
N ASP A 519 33.13 13.11 -11.23
CA ASP A 519 32.19 12.60 -12.26
C ASP A 519 30.87 12.21 -11.58
N VAL A 520 29.85 13.06 -11.72
CA VAL A 520 28.63 12.95 -10.92
C VAL A 520 27.38 13.00 -11.80
N PRO A 521 26.50 11.99 -11.72
CA PRO A 521 25.17 12.07 -12.33
C PRO A 521 24.28 13.00 -11.51
N PHE A 522 23.66 14.01 -12.12
CA PHE A 522 22.77 14.93 -11.43
C PHE A 522 21.33 14.73 -11.93
N MET A 523 20.42 14.33 -11.04
CA MET A 523 19.00 14.26 -11.36
C MET A 523 18.30 15.48 -10.80
N LEU A 524 17.94 16.44 -11.65
CA LEU A 524 17.29 17.66 -11.23
C LEU A 524 15.79 17.43 -11.07
N VAL A 525 15.33 17.45 -9.83
CA VAL A 525 13.90 17.52 -9.52
C VAL A 525 13.61 18.90 -8.97
N ILE A 526 12.86 19.70 -9.72
CA ILE A 526 12.39 21.02 -9.27
C ILE A 526 10.99 20.83 -8.70
N SER A 527 10.87 20.91 -7.37
CA SER A 527 9.59 20.80 -6.68
C SER A 527 9.35 22.06 -5.85
N ARG A 528 8.17 22.65 -5.97
CA ARG A 528 7.76 23.76 -5.10
C ARG A 528 7.31 23.18 -3.75
N ARG A 529 7.81 23.75 -2.66
CA ARG A 529 7.41 23.40 -1.29
C ARG A 529 6.11 24.04 -0.88
#